data_AF-A0A3G6UW52-F1
#
_entry.id   AF-A0A3G6UW52-F1
#
_cell.length_a   1.000
_cell.length_b   1.000
_cell.length_c   1.000
_cell.angle_alpha   90.00
_cell.angle_beta   90.00
_cell.angle_gamma   90.00
#
_symmetry.space_group_name_H-M   'P 1'
#
loop_
_entity.id
_entity.type
_entity.pdbx_description
1 polymer ?
#
loop_
_entity_poly.entity_id
_entity_poly.type
_entity_poly.pdbx_seq_one_letter_code
_entity_poly.pdbx_strand_id
1 'polypeptide(L)'
;MIHKLFTAPLNLVVKVGEKIKEEADKELYDIPTIQQKLIQLQMMYELDEIEEQAYKEQEEQLLMRYETAKRLEMEQYEEMLNQEK
;
A
#
# COMPACT_ATOMS: atom_id res chain seq x y z
N MET A 1 -15.17 -41.74 3.41
CA MET A 1 -14.02 -41.03 2.81
C MET A 1 -14.48 -39.88 1.89
N ILE A 2 -15.42 -39.02 2.35
CA ILE A 2 -16.08 -37.99 1.48
C ILE A 2 -16.17 -36.61 2.16
N HIS A 3 -15.63 -36.44 3.37
CA HIS A 3 -15.80 -35.20 4.15
C HIS A 3 -14.78 -34.10 3.79
N LYS A 4 -13.97 -34.28 2.74
CA LYS A 4 -12.95 -33.31 2.32
C LYS A 4 -13.25 -32.56 1.01
N LEU A 5 -14.40 -32.82 0.35
CA LEU A 5 -14.69 -32.22 -0.96
C LEU A 5 -15.52 -30.93 -0.92
N PHE A 6 -16.09 -30.55 0.23
CA PHE A 6 -17.03 -29.42 0.31
C PHE A 6 -16.43 -28.11 0.85
N THR A 7 -15.16 -28.09 1.26
CA THR A 7 -14.47 -26.85 1.67
C THR A 7 -13.58 -26.24 0.57
N ALA A 8 -13.45 -26.92 -0.57
CA ALA A 8 -12.64 -26.47 -1.71
C ALA A 8 -13.05 -25.11 -2.33
N PRO A 9 -14.36 -24.78 -2.50
CA PRO A 9 -14.72 -23.50 -3.12
C PRO A 9 -14.55 -22.30 -2.16
N LEU A 10 -14.61 -22.51 -0.84
CA LEU A 10 -14.41 -21.44 0.14
C LEU A 10 -12.93 -21.04 0.25
N ASN A 11 -12.00 -22.00 0.19
CA ASN A 11 -10.56 -21.71 0.21
C ASN A 11 -10.08 -20.97 -1.06
N LEU A 12 -10.81 -21.10 -2.18
CA LEU A 12 -10.46 -20.41 -3.42
C LEU A 12 -10.84 -18.92 -3.38
N VAL A 13 -12.00 -18.59 -2.79
CA VAL A 13 -12.44 -17.19 -2.60
C VAL A 13 -11.56 -16.47 -1.59
N VAL A 14 -11.17 -17.13 -0.50
CA VAL A 14 -10.21 -16.58 0.48
C VAL A 14 -8.88 -16.25 -0.20
N LYS A 15 -8.32 -17.16 -1.00
CA LYS A 15 -7.05 -16.92 -1.72
C LYS A 15 -7.11 -15.79 -2.74
N VAL A 16 -8.25 -15.62 -3.43
CA VAL A 16 -8.43 -14.49 -4.36
C VAL A 16 -8.58 -13.17 -3.60
N GLY A 17 -9.30 -13.17 -2.47
CA GLY A 17 -9.37 -12.02 -1.57
C GLY A 17 -8.02 -11.66 -0.94
N GLU A 18 -7.22 -12.65 -0.56
CA GLU A 18 -5.84 -12.47 -0.06
C GLU A 18 -4.93 -11.87 -1.14
N LYS A 19 -5.03 -12.34 -2.38
CA LYS A 19 -4.19 -11.86 -3.49
C LYS A 19 -4.59 -10.47 -3.99
N ILE A 20 -5.88 -10.14 -3.95
CA ILE A 20 -6.38 -8.77 -4.22
C ILE A 20 -5.97 -7.83 -3.09
N LYS A 21 -5.98 -8.30 -1.84
CA LYS A 21 -5.49 -7.53 -0.70
C LYS A 21 -3.98 -7.30 -0.80
N GLU A 22 -3.19 -8.30 -1.21
CA GLU A 22 -1.75 -8.14 -1.48
C GLU A 22 -1.46 -7.15 -2.61
N GLU A 23 -2.22 -7.15 -3.71
CA GLU A 23 -2.05 -6.17 -4.79
C GLU A 23 -2.56 -4.78 -4.41
N ALA A 24 -3.69 -4.68 -3.68
CA ALA A 24 -4.20 -3.41 -3.19
C ALA A 24 -3.29 -2.81 -2.11
N ASP A 25 -2.73 -3.62 -1.21
CA ASP A 25 -1.72 -3.19 -0.23
C ASP A 25 -0.43 -2.80 -0.96
N LYS A 26 -0.04 -3.51 -2.04
CA LYS A 26 1.06 -3.08 -2.91
C LYS A 26 0.78 -1.73 -3.57
N GLU A 27 -0.39 -1.49 -4.16
CA GLU A 27 -0.70 -0.18 -4.76
C GLU A 27 -0.85 0.94 -3.72
N LEU A 28 -1.36 0.62 -2.53
CA LEU A 28 -1.56 1.60 -1.44
C LEU A 28 -0.26 2.00 -0.74
N TYR A 29 0.73 1.09 -0.70
CA TYR A 29 2.04 1.31 -0.10
C TYR A 29 3.19 1.30 -1.12
N ASP A 30 2.90 1.39 -2.42
CA ASP A 30 3.93 1.56 -3.45
C ASP A 30 4.56 2.95 -3.30
N ILE A 31 5.79 2.95 -2.80
CA ILE A 31 6.55 4.16 -2.49
C ILE A 31 6.67 5.07 -3.73
N PRO A 32 7.04 4.58 -4.93
CA PRO A 32 7.00 5.36 -6.17
C PRO A 32 5.64 6.02 -6.45
N THR A 33 4.54 5.28 -6.31
CA THR A 33 3.19 5.82 -6.53
C THR A 33 2.85 6.93 -5.53
N ILE A 34 3.18 6.75 -4.25
CA ILE A 34 2.95 7.79 -3.22
C ILE A 34 3.78 9.04 -3.54
N GLN A 35 5.05 8.87 -3.93
CA GLN A 35 5.91 9.98 -4.35
C GLN A 35 5.35 10.72 -5.57
N GLN A 36 4.84 9.99 -6.57
CA GLN A 36 4.22 10.60 -7.73
C GLN A 36 2.97 11.41 -7.36
N LYS A 37 2.14 10.89 -6.44
CA LYS A 37 0.96 11.61 -5.94
C LYS A 37 1.34 12.87 -5.18
N LEU A 38 2.40 12.84 -4.37
CA LEU A 38 2.92 14.03 -3.69
C LEU A 38 3.38 15.10 -4.69
N ILE A 39 4.10 14.71 -5.74
CA ILE A 39 4.54 15.63 -6.80
C ILE A 39 3.33 16.23 -7.54
N GLN A 40 2.33 15.40 -7.89
CA GLN A 40 1.11 15.88 -8.53
C GLN A 40 0.35 16.86 -7.65
N LEU A 41 0.21 16.56 -6.36
CA LEU A 41 -0.45 17.42 -5.39
C LEU A 41 0.26 18.77 -5.26
N GLN A 42 1.59 18.77 -5.19
CA GLN A 42 2.41 19.99 -5.17
C GLN A 42 2.20 20.83 -6.44
N MET A 43 2.21 20.20 -7.63
CA MET A 43 1.94 20.92 -8.88
C MET A 43 0.54 21.54 -8.91
N MET A 44 -0.49 20.81 -8.46
CA MET A 44 -1.86 21.33 -8.40
C MET A 44 -1.95 22.56 -7.49
N TYR A 45 -1.25 22.55 -6.35
CA TYR A 45 -1.19 23.70 -5.47
C TYR A 45 -0.41 24.86 -6.10
N GLU A 46 0.75 24.61 -6.71
CA GLU A 46 1.56 25.63 -7.39
C GLU A 46 0.84 26.29 -8.58
N LEU A 47 -0.10 25.58 -9.21
CA LEU A 47 -0.93 26.07 -10.31
C LEU A 47 -2.25 26.70 -9.83
N ASP A 48 -2.43 26.92 -8.52
CA ASP A 48 -3.65 27.43 -7.89
C ASP A 48 -4.91 26.60 -8.21
N GLU A 49 -4.76 25.30 -8.54
CA GLU A 49 -5.88 24.39 -8.82
C GLU A 49 -6.58 23.91 -7.55
N ILE A 50 -5.89 23.96 -6.41
CA ILE A 50 -6.41 23.61 -5.09
C ILE A 50 -5.98 24.64 -4.04
N GLU A 51 -6.82 24.83 -3.02
CA GLU A 51 -6.50 25.72 -1.91
C GLU A 51 -5.47 25.11 -0.94
N GLU A 52 -4.70 25.96 -0.26
CA GLU A 52 -3.65 25.56 0.68
C GLU A 52 -4.14 24.57 1.75
N GLN A 53 -5.36 24.76 2.26
CA GLN A 53 -5.93 23.86 3.26
C GLN A 53 -6.15 22.45 2.70
N ALA A 54 -6.70 22.35 1.48
CA ALA A 54 -6.93 21.07 0.79
C ALA A 54 -5.61 20.40 0.41
N TYR A 55 -4.60 21.19 0.03
CA TYR A 55 -3.23 20.71 -0.20
C TYR A 55 -2.66 20.07 1.07
N LYS A 56 -2.65 20.79 2.20
CA LYS A 56 -2.07 20.30 3.46
C LYS A 56 -2.73 19.03 3.99
N GLU A 57 -4.06 18.96 3.94
CA GLU A 57 -4.79 17.77 4.39
C GLU A 57 -4.45 16.54 3.55
N GLN A 58 -4.31 16.69 2.22
CA GLN A 58 -3.95 15.60 1.33
C GLN A 58 -2.46 15.23 1.44
N GLU A 59 -1.60 16.23 1.61
CA GLU A 59 -0.15 16.05 1.79
C GLU A 59 0.13 15.22 3.05
N GLU A 60 -0.49 15.58 4.18
CA GLU A 60 -0.35 14.86 5.44
C GLU A 60 -0.77 13.39 5.30
N GLN A 61 -1.89 13.12 4.62
CA GLN A 61 -2.35 11.76 4.37
C GLN A 61 -1.38 10.94 3.52
N LEU A 62 -0.81 11.55 2.48
CA LEU A 62 0.16 10.88 1.61
C LEU A 62 1.48 10.64 2.35
N LEU A 63 1.94 11.58 3.18
CA LEU A 63 3.16 11.43 3.98
C LEU A 63 3.02 10.33 5.04
N MET A 64 1.89 10.25 5.74
CA MET A 64 1.64 9.15 6.69
C MET A 64 1.68 7.77 6.01
N ARG A 65 1.17 7.66 4.78
CA ARG A 65 1.25 6.43 3.99
C ARG A 65 2.69 6.13 3.56
N TYR A 66 3.42 7.16 3.14
CA TYR A 66 4.83 7.03 2.75
C TYR A 66 5.69 6.51 3.91
N GLU A 67 5.55 7.09 5.10
CA GLU A 67 6.26 6.67 6.31
C GLU A 67 5.95 5.20 6.66
N THR A 68 4.68 4.82 6.59
CA THR A 68 4.26 3.44 6.83
C THR A 68 4.88 2.49 5.81
N ALA A 69 4.84 2.84 4.53
CA ALA A 69 5.44 2.04 3.46
C ALA A 69 6.95 1.87 3.65
N LYS A 70 7.66 2.96 3.98
CA LYS A 70 9.11 2.94 4.22
C LYS A 70 9.50 2.08 5.42
N ARG A 71 8.72 2.14 6.50
CA ARG A 71 8.96 1.29 7.67
C ARG A 71 8.79 -0.19 7.32
N LEU A 72 7.72 -0.55 6.59
CA LEU A 72 7.49 -1.93 6.17
C LEU A 72 8.60 -2.44 5.23
N GLU A 73 9.09 -1.60 4.32
CA GLU A 73 10.22 -1.92 3.44
C GLU A 73 11.50 -2.22 4.27
N MET A 74 11.77 -1.42 5.29
CA MET A 74 12.92 -1.62 6.18
C MET A 74 12.78 -2.90 7.02
N GLU A 75 11.60 -3.14 7.61
CA GLU A 75 11.33 -4.35 8.41
C GLU A 75 11.52 -5.62 7.56
N GLN A 76 11.00 -5.63 6.33
CA GLN A 76 11.19 -6.75 5.40
C GLN A 76 12.66 -6.96 5.04
N TYR A 77 13.41 -5.89 4.82
CA TYR A 77 14.83 -5.97 4.51
C TYR A 77 15.64 -6.52 5.69
N GLU A 78 15.34 -6.07 6.92
CA GLU A 78 15.97 -6.59 8.14
C GLU A 78 15.66 -8.08 8.36
N GLU A 79 14.42 -8.51 8.12
CA GLU A 79 14.05 -9.94 8.19
C GLU A 79 14.84 -10.79 7.20
N MET A 80 15.01 -10.34 5.95
CA MET A 80 15.81 -11.05 4.95
C MET A 80 17.28 -11.21 5.40
N LEU A 81 17.89 -10.12 5.89
CA LEU A 81 19.28 -10.17 6.39
C LEU A 81 19.46 -11.09 7.60
N ASN A 82 18.44 -11.20 8.45
CA ASN A 82 18.47 -12.06 9.64
C ASN A 82 18.21 -13.54 9.30
N GLN A 83 17.50 -13.85 8.23
CA GLN A 83 17.27 -15.22 7.74
C GLN A 83 18.50 -15.81 7.01
N GLU A 84 19.40 -14.97 6.48
CA GLU A 84 20.62 -15.40 5.79
C GLU A 84 21.81 -15.72 6.74
N LYS A 85 21.65 -15.50 8.06
CA LYS A 85 22.67 -15.82 9.09
C LYS A 85 22.35 -17.12 9.84
#